data_AF-A0A1A7BDG2-F1
#
_entry.id   AF-A0A1A7BDG2-F1
#
_cell.length_a   1.000
_cell.length_b   1.000
_cell.length_c   1.000
_cell.angle_alpha   90.00
_cell.angle_beta   90.00
_cell.angle_gamma   90.00
#
_symmetry.space_group_name_H-M   'P 1'
#
loop_
_entity.id
_entity.type
_entity.pdbx_description
1 polymer ?
#
loop_
_entity_poly.entity_id
_entity_poly.type
_entity_poly.pdbx_seq_one_letter_code
_entity_poly.pdbx_strand_id
1 'polypeptide(L)'
;MIRRRIFAATAGIAALALVPPPLAAQDAAPEAERDEADEMQQAMAMLSGMFPAETLTAEQEARLPQARRIIAALIPEGTLAEMMGGMFDRMMGPIMDAAGPSSIGTVTAATGLSTYELDLSPEQSDELARLFDPAWAERQKREMALMPTLMAEMMNLMEPGMRKAMSELYAINFNQTELDGIEAFFQTEVGATYARKSFTMASDPRILSASMEAMPQIMGSLATMEQKMAEASADLPAKRAFAELADSEKARVAELTGLGIADIEARLAGESPE
;
A
#
# COMPACT_ATOMS: atom_id res chain seq x y z
N MET A 1 -77.99 -4.46 -27.30
CA MET A 1 -77.18 -4.29 -28.53
C MET A 1 -75.77 -4.77 -28.20
N ILE A 2 -75.42 -6.04 -28.43
CA ILE A 2 -74.92 -6.66 -29.70
C ILE A 2 -73.52 -6.08 -30.02
N ARG A 3 -72.38 -6.81 -30.05
CA ARG A 3 -72.08 -8.26 -30.16
C ARG A 3 -70.64 -8.57 -29.69
N ARG A 4 -70.46 -9.76 -29.09
CA ARG A 4 -69.20 -10.53 -28.94
C ARG A 4 -68.81 -11.20 -30.28
N ARG A 5 -67.49 -11.43 -30.52
CA ARG A 5 -66.81 -12.72 -30.84
C ARG A 5 -65.40 -12.47 -31.43
N ILE A 6 -64.33 -12.89 -30.75
CA ILE A 6 -63.46 -14.07 -30.98
C ILE A 6 -62.67 -14.03 -32.30
N PHE A 7 -61.34 -13.97 -32.20
CA PHE A 7 -60.41 -14.88 -32.89
C PHE A 7 -59.10 -15.00 -32.10
N ALA A 8 -58.65 -16.25 -31.92
CA ALA A 8 -57.36 -16.64 -31.37
C ALA A 8 -56.50 -17.22 -32.51
N ALA A 9 -55.18 -17.00 -32.49
CA ALA A 9 -54.13 -17.84 -33.08
C ALA A 9 -52.75 -17.17 -32.82
N THR A 10 -51.90 -17.73 -31.94
CA THR A 10 -50.69 -18.56 -32.20
C THR A 10 -49.35 -17.78 -32.23
N ALA A 11 -48.52 -18.10 -31.24
CA ALA A 11 -47.06 -18.20 -31.16
C ALA A 11 -46.15 -17.57 -32.23
N GLY A 12 -45.13 -16.84 -31.75
CA GLY A 12 -43.90 -16.52 -32.47
C GLY A 12 -42.92 -15.75 -31.60
N ILE A 13 -41.99 -16.45 -30.93
CA ILE A 13 -40.85 -15.87 -30.22
C ILE A 13 -39.86 -15.37 -31.28
N ALA A 14 -39.58 -14.06 -31.31
CA ALA A 14 -38.46 -13.49 -32.05
C ALA A 14 -37.46 -12.90 -31.04
N ALA A 15 -36.31 -13.54 -30.92
CA ALA A 15 -35.20 -13.10 -30.11
C ALA A 15 -34.62 -11.79 -30.67
N LEU A 16 -34.57 -10.75 -29.82
CA LEU A 16 -33.82 -9.52 -30.08
C LEU A 16 -32.34 -9.80 -29.80
N ALA A 17 -31.57 -10.05 -30.86
CA ALA A 17 -30.11 -10.06 -30.78
C ALA A 17 -29.61 -8.61 -30.62
N LEU A 18 -29.05 -8.32 -29.44
CA LEU A 18 -28.25 -7.13 -29.18
C LEU A 18 -26.95 -7.25 -29.98
N VAL A 19 -26.79 -6.39 -30.99
CA VAL A 19 -25.53 -6.24 -31.72
C VAL A 19 -24.58 -5.39 -30.86
N PRO A 20 -23.38 -5.87 -30.51
CA PRO A 20 -22.39 -5.07 -29.79
C PRO A 20 -21.86 -3.92 -30.68
N PRO A 21 -21.48 -2.77 -30.10
CA PRO A 21 -20.87 -1.68 -30.86
C PRO A 21 -19.51 -2.12 -31.44
N PRO A 22 -19.06 -1.50 -32.56
CA PRO A 22 -17.83 -1.89 -33.23
C PRO A 22 -16.61 -1.63 -32.34
N LEU A 23 -15.90 -2.71 -32.06
CA LEU A 23 -14.62 -2.87 -31.34
C LEU A 23 -13.42 -2.27 -32.12
N ALA A 24 -13.60 -1.16 -32.83
CA ALA A 24 -12.62 -0.66 -33.81
C ALA A 24 -12.04 0.73 -33.45
N ALA A 25 -11.84 1.01 -32.15
CA ALA A 25 -11.19 2.25 -31.69
C ALA A 25 -10.18 2.05 -30.56
N GLN A 26 -9.89 0.81 -30.14
CA GLN A 26 -8.82 0.51 -29.18
C GLN A 26 -7.47 0.23 -29.87
N ASP A 27 -7.42 0.30 -31.21
CA ASP A 27 -6.31 -0.28 -31.96
C ASP A 27 -5.11 0.66 -32.28
N ALA A 28 -4.97 1.77 -31.55
CA ALA A 28 -3.93 2.77 -31.86
C ALA A 28 -3.18 3.30 -30.63
N ALA A 29 -2.90 2.44 -29.66
CA ALA A 29 -1.75 2.66 -28.78
C ALA A 29 -0.52 2.05 -29.47
N PRO A 30 0.62 2.77 -29.59
CA PRO A 30 1.85 2.21 -30.16
C PRO A 30 2.20 0.90 -29.46
N GLU A 31 2.72 -0.09 -30.20
CA GLU A 31 2.99 -1.46 -29.72
C GLU A 31 3.80 -1.49 -28.40
N ALA A 32 4.68 -0.52 -28.18
CA ALA A 32 5.43 -0.35 -26.94
C ALA A 32 4.56 -0.07 -25.69
N GLU A 33 3.47 0.70 -25.82
CA GLU A 33 2.56 0.99 -24.68
C GLU A 33 1.68 -0.22 -24.34
N ARG A 34 1.47 -1.14 -25.29
CA ARG A 34 0.72 -2.39 -25.07
C ARG A 34 1.56 -3.43 -24.35
N ASP A 35 2.81 -3.58 -24.78
CA ASP A 35 3.76 -4.49 -24.13
C ASP A 35 4.00 -4.06 -22.68
N GLU A 36 4.16 -2.76 -22.39
CA GLU A 36 4.29 -2.25 -21.02
C GLU A 36 3.01 -2.45 -20.18
N ALA A 37 1.83 -2.27 -20.77
CA ALA A 37 0.56 -2.51 -20.07
C ALA A 37 0.33 -3.99 -19.76
N ASP A 38 0.69 -4.88 -20.69
CA ASP A 38 0.59 -6.33 -20.51
C ASP A 38 1.61 -6.83 -19.49
N GLU A 39 2.85 -6.32 -19.51
CA GLU A 39 3.87 -6.61 -18.50
C GLU A 39 3.44 -6.13 -17.11
N MET A 40 2.91 -4.91 -17.00
CA MET A 40 2.37 -4.37 -15.74
C MET A 40 1.19 -5.20 -15.24
N GLN A 41 0.28 -5.62 -16.12
CA GLN A 41 -0.86 -6.45 -15.75
C GLN A 41 -0.41 -7.85 -15.31
N GLN A 42 0.60 -8.41 -15.95
CA GLN A 42 1.19 -9.70 -15.58
C GLN A 42 1.94 -9.61 -14.25
N ALA A 43 2.65 -8.50 -14.00
CA ALA A 43 3.28 -8.20 -12.71
C ALA A 43 2.25 -8.03 -11.59
N MET A 44 1.15 -7.31 -11.85
CA MET A 44 0.04 -7.17 -10.90
C MET A 44 -0.66 -8.51 -10.64
N ALA A 45 -0.82 -9.35 -11.67
CA ALA A 45 -1.39 -10.70 -11.53
C ALA A 45 -0.47 -11.61 -10.70
N MET A 46 0.85 -11.56 -10.93
CA MET A 46 1.83 -12.27 -10.10
C MET A 46 1.77 -11.79 -8.65
N LEU A 47 1.74 -10.48 -8.41
CA LEU A 47 1.65 -9.89 -7.07
C LEU A 47 0.32 -10.25 -6.37
N SER A 48 -0.80 -10.23 -7.08
CA SER A 48 -2.09 -10.66 -6.55
C SER A 48 -2.13 -12.16 -6.26
N GLY A 49 -1.43 -12.97 -7.06
CA GLY A 49 -1.29 -14.42 -6.85
C GLY A 49 -0.47 -14.77 -5.61
N MET A 50 0.32 -13.84 -5.06
CA MET A 50 1.06 -14.03 -3.81
C MET A 50 0.15 -13.96 -2.57
N PHE A 51 -1.07 -13.42 -2.69
CA PHE A 51 -2.02 -13.27 -1.58
C PHE A 51 -3.39 -13.86 -1.94
N PRO A 52 -3.51 -15.19 -2.10
CA PRO A 52 -4.77 -15.82 -2.45
C PRO A 52 -5.78 -15.65 -1.30
N ALA A 53 -6.90 -14.99 -1.58
CA ALA A 53 -8.05 -14.98 -0.67
C ALA A 53 -8.86 -16.26 -0.87
N GLU A 54 -9.10 -17.00 0.21
CA GLU A 54 -10.00 -18.15 0.17
C GLU A 54 -11.42 -17.69 -0.20
N THR A 55 -12.06 -18.45 -1.08
CA THR A 55 -13.46 -18.23 -1.43
C THR A 55 -14.37 -18.54 -0.24
N LEU A 56 -15.41 -17.73 -0.04
CA LEU A 56 -16.35 -17.91 1.06
C LEU A 56 -17.13 -19.23 0.91
N THR A 57 -17.43 -19.87 2.04
CA THR A 57 -18.40 -20.97 2.08
C THR A 57 -19.83 -20.42 1.93
N ALA A 58 -20.78 -21.26 1.53
CA ALA A 58 -22.18 -20.85 1.37
C ALA A 58 -22.78 -20.23 2.66
N GLU A 59 -22.36 -20.71 3.84
CA GLU A 59 -22.80 -20.13 5.11
C GLU A 59 -22.22 -18.74 5.35
N GLN A 60 -20.96 -18.50 4.97
CA GLN A 60 -20.32 -17.19 5.08
C GLN A 60 -20.92 -16.23 4.05
N GLU A 61 -21.20 -16.68 2.83
CA GLU A 61 -21.90 -15.88 1.82
C GLU A 61 -23.29 -15.43 2.32
N ALA A 62 -24.02 -16.32 3.01
CA ALA A 62 -25.32 -15.98 3.59
C ALA A 62 -25.25 -14.87 4.66
N ARG A 63 -24.13 -14.76 5.39
CA ARG A 63 -23.89 -13.73 6.42
C ARG A 63 -23.41 -12.40 5.83
N LEU A 64 -22.87 -12.41 4.60
CA LEU A 64 -22.22 -11.25 3.99
C LEU A 64 -23.11 -9.99 3.91
N PRO A 65 -24.42 -10.06 3.59
CA PRO A 65 -25.27 -8.87 3.59
C PRO A 65 -25.36 -8.18 4.96
N GLN A 66 -25.37 -8.94 6.05
CA GLN A 66 -25.37 -8.39 7.41
C GLN A 66 -24.01 -7.82 7.79
N ALA A 67 -22.93 -8.57 7.51
CA ALA A 67 -21.58 -8.09 7.72
C ALA A 67 -21.32 -6.75 7.02
N ARG A 68 -21.81 -6.58 5.78
CA ARG A 68 -21.72 -5.30 5.05
C ARG A 68 -22.41 -4.13 5.77
N ARG A 69 -23.57 -4.36 6.39
CA ARG A 69 -24.27 -3.32 7.18
C ARG A 69 -23.51 -2.95 8.44
N ILE A 70 -22.96 -3.95 9.13
CA ILE A 70 -22.10 -3.75 10.31
C ILE A 70 -20.87 -2.92 9.93
N ILE A 71 -20.18 -3.29 8.85
CA ILE A 71 -19.01 -2.55 8.38
C ILE A 71 -19.37 -1.14 7.91
N ALA A 72 -20.52 -0.93 7.28
CA ALA A 72 -20.98 0.41 6.93
C ALA A 72 -21.23 1.31 8.15
N ALA A 73 -21.60 0.73 9.31
CA ALA A 73 -21.73 1.47 10.56
C ALA A 73 -20.37 1.80 11.20
N LEU A 74 -19.39 0.90 11.04
CA LEU A 74 -18.03 1.06 11.56
C LEU A 74 -17.19 2.04 10.73
N ILE A 75 -17.26 1.89 9.40
CA ILE A 75 -16.51 2.66 8.40
C ILE A 75 -17.53 3.20 7.39
N PRO A 76 -18.23 4.30 7.73
CA PRO A 76 -19.01 5.07 6.77
C PRO A 76 -18.17 5.51 5.57
N GLU A 77 -18.86 5.86 4.49
CA GLU A 77 -18.19 6.34 3.28
C GLU A 77 -17.35 7.59 3.54
N GLY A 78 -16.09 7.57 3.11
CA GLY A 78 -15.13 8.68 3.27
C GLY A 78 -14.43 8.72 4.62
N THR A 79 -14.74 7.80 5.55
CA THR A 79 -14.14 7.78 6.89
C THR A 79 -12.62 7.66 6.82
N LEU A 80 -12.07 6.89 5.87
CA LEU A 80 -10.62 6.76 5.73
C LEU A 80 -9.96 8.06 5.27
N ALA A 81 -10.58 8.77 4.33
CA ALA A 81 -10.09 10.05 3.84
C ALA A 81 -10.15 11.11 4.94
N GLU A 82 -11.25 11.19 5.70
CA GLU A 82 -11.38 12.09 6.84
C GLU A 82 -10.33 11.81 7.92
N MET A 83 -10.11 10.53 8.23
CA MET A 83 -9.09 10.11 9.19
C MET A 83 -7.70 10.56 8.75
N MET A 84 -7.35 10.32 7.48
CA MET A 84 -6.04 10.70 6.92
C MET A 84 -5.86 12.22 6.87
N GLY A 85 -6.87 12.96 6.42
CA GLY A 85 -6.83 14.43 6.40
C GLY A 85 -6.64 15.00 7.82
N GLY A 86 -7.41 14.50 8.78
CA GLY A 86 -7.26 14.91 10.18
C GLY A 86 -5.90 14.55 10.79
N MET A 87 -5.28 13.44 10.37
CA MET A 87 -3.92 13.10 10.78
C MET A 87 -2.89 14.07 10.19
N PHE A 88 -3.01 14.36 8.90
CA PHE A 88 -2.15 15.32 8.23
C PHE A 88 -2.22 16.69 8.91
N ASP A 89 -3.42 17.21 9.13
CA ASP A 89 -3.62 18.53 9.75
C ASP A 89 -3.04 18.64 11.16
N ARG A 90 -3.16 17.57 11.97
CA ARG A 90 -2.74 17.60 13.38
C ARG A 90 -1.27 17.29 13.60
N MET A 91 -0.68 16.44 12.76
CA MET A 91 0.69 15.96 12.94
C MET A 91 1.64 16.56 11.92
N MET A 92 1.33 16.44 10.63
CA MET A 92 2.23 16.88 9.56
C MET A 92 2.17 18.38 9.33
N GLY A 93 0.98 19.00 9.43
CA GLY A 93 0.79 20.45 9.26
C GLY A 93 1.76 21.27 10.12
N PRO A 94 1.81 21.07 11.45
CA PRO A 94 2.74 21.80 12.32
C PRO A 94 4.22 21.56 11.99
N ILE A 95 4.58 20.33 11.61
CA ILE A 95 5.96 19.98 11.23
C ILE A 95 6.34 20.72 9.93
N MET A 96 5.45 20.74 8.95
CA MET A 96 5.68 21.42 7.67
C MET A 96 5.73 22.94 7.84
N ASP A 97 4.86 23.49 8.67
CA ASP A 97 4.88 24.92 9.01
C ASP A 97 6.18 25.32 9.73
N ALA A 98 6.70 24.44 10.59
CA ALA A 98 7.96 24.68 11.30
C ALA A 98 9.21 24.47 10.43
N ALA A 99 9.20 23.47 9.54
CA ALA A 99 10.31 23.16 8.65
C ALA A 99 10.44 24.16 7.49
N GLY A 100 9.32 24.74 7.05
CA GLY A 100 9.27 25.60 5.88
C GLY A 100 9.52 24.85 4.56
N PRO A 101 9.48 25.55 3.42
CA PRO A 101 9.80 24.96 2.12
C PRO A 101 11.28 24.59 2.05
N SER A 102 11.59 23.40 1.52
CA SER A 102 12.96 22.92 1.33
C SER A 102 13.42 23.10 -0.12
N SER A 103 14.58 23.72 -0.31
CA SER A 103 15.24 23.93 -1.60
C SER A 103 15.80 22.65 -2.24
N ILE A 104 15.97 21.60 -1.42
CA ILE A 104 16.60 20.33 -1.79
C ILE A 104 15.94 19.70 -3.01
N GLY A 105 14.59 19.62 -3.03
CA GLY A 105 13.86 19.00 -4.13
C GLY A 105 14.11 19.71 -5.47
N THR A 106 14.25 21.04 -5.45
CA THR A 106 14.51 21.83 -6.66
C THR A 106 15.93 21.58 -7.19
N VAL A 107 16.94 21.53 -6.31
CA VAL A 107 18.33 21.27 -6.70
C VAL A 107 18.48 19.85 -7.25
N THR A 108 17.88 18.86 -6.59
CA THR A 108 17.90 17.46 -7.04
C THR A 108 17.23 17.29 -8.39
N ALA A 109 16.04 17.90 -8.61
CA ALA A 109 15.35 17.81 -9.89
C ALA A 109 16.14 18.46 -11.04
N ALA A 110 16.86 19.55 -10.76
CA ALA A 110 17.63 20.27 -11.77
C ALA A 110 18.97 19.62 -12.11
N THR A 111 19.59 18.90 -11.16
CA THR A 111 20.96 18.35 -11.29
C THR A 111 21.01 16.84 -11.41
N GLY A 112 19.94 16.13 -11.01
CA GLY A 112 19.90 14.67 -10.90
C GLY A 112 20.70 14.11 -9.72
N LEU A 113 21.32 14.96 -8.90
CA LEU A 113 22.16 14.59 -7.77
C LEU A 113 21.36 14.72 -6.47
N SER A 114 21.43 13.73 -5.61
CA SER A 114 20.82 13.81 -4.28
C SER A 114 21.66 14.71 -3.35
N THR A 115 21.02 15.30 -2.35
CA THR A 115 21.72 16.09 -1.32
C THR A 115 22.55 15.24 -0.35
N TYR A 116 22.46 13.91 -0.43
CA TYR A 116 23.40 13.04 0.27
C TYR A 116 24.74 12.94 -0.47
N GLU A 117 24.72 13.16 -1.79
CA GLU A 117 25.92 13.23 -2.63
C GLU A 117 26.52 14.65 -2.67
N LEU A 118 25.70 15.65 -2.35
CA LEU A 118 26.08 17.06 -2.31
C LEU A 118 26.05 17.59 -0.86
N ASP A 119 27.23 17.74 -0.24
CA ASP A 119 27.38 18.34 1.10
C ASP A 119 27.17 19.87 1.06
N LEU A 120 25.92 20.28 0.83
CA LEU A 120 25.51 21.68 0.71
C LEU A 120 24.97 22.20 2.03
N SER A 121 25.41 23.39 2.43
CA SER A 121 24.73 24.16 3.46
C SER A 121 23.33 24.60 3.00
N PRO A 122 22.40 24.89 3.94
CA PRO A 122 21.07 25.41 3.61
C PRO A 122 21.12 26.65 2.71
N GLU A 123 22.05 27.57 2.97
CA GLU A 123 22.21 28.81 2.20
C GLU A 123 22.65 28.54 0.76
N GLN A 124 23.57 27.59 0.55
CA GLN A 124 24.02 27.18 -0.78
C GLN A 124 22.89 26.47 -1.54
N SER A 125 22.09 25.64 -0.86
CA SER A 125 20.94 24.98 -1.47
C SER A 125 19.88 26.00 -1.91
N ASP A 126 19.59 27.01 -1.10
CA ASP A 126 18.66 28.10 -1.42
C ASP A 126 19.15 29.00 -2.56
N GLU A 127 20.45 29.25 -2.63
CA GLU A 127 21.06 29.97 -3.75
C GLU A 127 20.92 29.18 -5.05
N LEU A 128 21.29 27.89 -5.05
CA LEU A 128 21.14 27.01 -6.21
C LEU A 128 19.68 26.87 -6.64
N ALA A 129 18.75 26.67 -5.70
CA ALA A 129 17.34 26.59 -6.01
C ALA A 129 16.82 27.88 -6.67
N ARG A 130 17.26 29.07 -6.23
CA ARG A 130 16.90 30.34 -6.89
C ARG A 130 17.46 30.48 -8.30
N LEU A 131 18.62 29.89 -8.58
CA LEU A 131 19.18 29.86 -9.94
C LEU A 131 18.35 28.99 -10.88
N PHE A 132 17.86 27.85 -10.40
CA PHE A 132 17.08 26.91 -11.21
C PHE A 132 15.59 27.27 -11.30
N ASP A 133 15.00 27.73 -10.21
CA ASP A 133 13.61 28.19 -10.16
C ASP A 133 13.48 29.42 -9.23
N PRO A 134 13.43 30.64 -9.78
CA PRO A 134 13.24 31.87 -9.00
C PRO A 134 11.96 31.87 -8.13
N ALA A 135 10.99 31.01 -8.42
CA ALA A 135 9.74 30.87 -7.69
C ALA A 135 9.66 29.56 -6.88
N TRP A 136 10.79 28.87 -6.65
CA TRP A 136 10.84 27.53 -6.04
C TRP A 136 10.03 27.43 -4.74
N ALA A 137 10.15 28.40 -3.84
CA ALA A 137 9.50 28.36 -2.53
C ALA A 137 7.96 28.45 -2.65
N GLU A 138 7.46 29.31 -3.54
CA GLU A 138 6.02 29.46 -3.80
C GLU A 138 5.47 28.25 -4.55
N ARG A 139 6.24 27.67 -5.48
CA ARG A 139 5.88 26.42 -6.16
C ARG A 139 5.77 25.28 -5.15
N GLN A 140 6.80 25.08 -4.34
CA GLN A 140 6.83 24.02 -3.33
C GLN A 140 5.66 24.17 -2.36
N LYS A 141 5.34 25.39 -1.92
CA LYS A 141 4.19 25.66 -1.06
C LYS A 141 2.87 25.23 -1.71
N ARG A 142 2.66 25.53 -2.99
CA ARG A 142 1.44 25.14 -3.73
C ARG A 142 1.34 23.65 -3.95
N GLU A 143 2.44 23.00 -4.30
CA GLU A 143 2.51 21.55 -4.48
C GLU A 143 2.23 20.82 -3.17
N MET A 144 2.82 21.27 -2.07
CA MET A 144 2.57 20.73 -0.75
C MET A 144 1.12 20.93 -0.29
N ALA A 145 0.48 22.03 -0.68
CA ALA A 145 -0.94 22.26 -0.38
C ALA A 145 -1.89 21.27 -1.10
N LEU A 146 -1.45 20.61 -2.17
CA LEU A 146 -2.23 19.56 -2.85
C LEU A 146 -2.15 18.20 -2.15
N MET A 147 -1.09 17.96 -1.38
CA MET A 147 -0.81 16.65 -0.79
C MET A 147 -1.96 16.08 0.05
N PRO A 148 -2.64 16.86 0.93
CA PRO A 148 -3.77 16.32 1.70
C PRO A 148 -4.92 15.86 0.80
N THR A 149 -5.17 16.58 -0.29
CA THR A 149 -6.26 16.29 -1.23
C THR A 149 -5.97 14.99 -1.99
N LEU A 150 -4.76 14.85 -2.52
CA LEU A 150 -4.34 13.63 -3.24
C LEU A 150 -4.36 12.40 -2.33
N MET A 151 -3.92 12.55 -1.08
CA MET A 151 -3.97 11.46 -0.10
C MET A 151 -5.41 11.08 0.25
N ALA A 152 -6.31 12.05 0.40
CA ALA A 152 -7.73 11.79 0.63
C ALA A 152 -8.39 11.07 -0.57
N GLU A 153 -8.08 11.48 -1.80
CA GLU A 153 -8.55 10.80 -3.02
C GLU A 153 -8.06 9.35 -3.09
N MET A 154 -6.78 9.11 -2.76
CA MET A 154 -6.23 7.76 -2.69
C MET A 154 -6.95 6.90 -1.65
N MET A 155 -7.24 7.45 -0.46
CA MET A 155 -8.00 6.73 0.57
C MET A 155 -9.42 6.41 0.11
N ASN A 156 -10.10 7.35 -0.55
CA ASN A 156 -11.43 7.11 -1.12
C ASN A 156 -11.42 6.01 -2.18
N LEU A 157 -10.36 5.90 -2.97
CA LEU A 157 -10.20 4.83 -3.96
C LEU A 157 -10.00 3.45 -3.30
N MET A 158 -9.26 3.40 -2.19
CA MET A 158 -8.97 2.17 -1.45
C MET A 158 -10.14 1.69 -0.59
N GLU A 159 -10.94 2.62 -0.07
CA GLU A 159 -11.98 2.35 0.92
C GLU A 159 -12.99 1.25 0.50
N PRO A 160 -13.52 1.22 -0.75
CA PRO A 160 -14.45 0.16 -1.16
C PRO A 160 -13.86 -1.24 -1.06
N GLY A 161 -12.60 -1.40 -1.47
CA GLY A 161 -11.88 -2.67 -1.38
C GLY A 161 -11.66 -3.11 0.07
N MET A 162 -11.28 -2.16 0.92
CA MET A 162 -11.09 -2.42 2.35
C MET A 162 -12.42 -2.79 3.04
N ARG A 163 -13.51 -2.05 2.78
CA ARG A 163 -14.86 -2.36 3.31
C ARG A 163 -15.34 -3.72 2.86
N LYS A 164 -15.09 -4.10 1.59
CA LYS A 164 -15.39 -5.45 1.08
C LYS A 164 -14.63 -6.51 1.87
N ALA A 165 -13.30 -6.41 1.97
CA ALA A 165 -12.47 -7.37 2.68
C ALA A 165 -12.88 -7.52 4.15
N MET A 166 -13.13 -6.40 4.84
CA MET A 166 -13.59 -6.44 6.23
C MET A 166 -14.97 -7.08 6.38
N SER A 167 -15.88 -6.87 5.42
CA SER A 167 -17.19 -7.53 5.43
C SER A 167 -17.07 -9.05 5.27
N GLU A 168 -16.16 -9.50 4.41
CA GLU A 168 -15.86 -10.92 4.22
C GLU A 168 -15.24 -11.52 5.49
N LEU A 169 -14.27 -10.82 6.10
CA LEU A 169 -13.68 -11.22 7.38
C LEU A 169 -14.73 -11.34 8.50
N TYR A 170 -15.71 -10.43 8.55
CA TYR A 170 -16.79 -10.53 9.54
C TYR A 170 -17.68 -11.75 9.29
N ALA A 171 -18.00 -12.05 8.04
CA ALA A 171 -18.79 -13.23 7.68
C ALA A 171 -18.06 -14.55 7.98
N ILE A 172 -16.73 -14.56 7.86
CA ILE A 172 -15.86 -15.70 8.17
C ILE A 172 -15.75 -15.93 9.68
N ASN A 173 -15.46 -14.87 10.45
CA ASN A 173 -15.03 -14.99 11.84
C ASN A 173 -16.19 -14.96 12.84
N PHE A 174 -17.36 -14.44 12.47
CA PHE A 174 -18.52 -14.37 13.36
C PHE A 174 -19.66 -15.26 12.86
N ASN A 175 -20.30 -15.94 13.80
CA ASN A 175 -21.51 -16.69 13.54
C ASN A 175 -22.75 -15.75 13.53
N GLN A 176 -23.91 -16.30 13.18
CA GLN A 176 -25.15 -15.52 13.05
C GLN A 176 -25.53 -14.79 14.34
N THR A 177 -25.48 -15.46 15.49
CA THR A 177 -25.84 -14.89 16.79
C THR A 177 -24.92 -13.72 17.17
N GLU A 178 -23.63 -13.84 16.88
CA GLU A 178 -22.65 -12.77 17.13
C GLU A 178 -22.88 -11.56 16.23
N LEU A 179 -23.15 -11.79 14.93
CA LEU A 179 -23.47 -10.72 13.99
C LEU A 179 -24.76 -9.99 14.37
N ASP A 180 -25.79 -10.72 14.81
CA ASP A 180 -27.03 -10.13 15.31
C ASP A 180 -26.78 -9.25 16.54
N GLY A 181 -25.95 -9.72 17.48
CA GLY A 181 -25.57 -8.96 18.68
C GLY A 181 -24.78 -7.69 18.35
N ILE A 182 -23.81 -7.79 17.43
CA ILE A 182 -23.01 -6.63 16.99
C ILE A 182 -23.90 -5.61 16.28
N GLU A 183 -24.75 -6.05 15.35
CA GLU A 183 -25.65 -5.17 14.61
C GLU A 183 -26.64 -4.47 15.57
N ALA A 184 -27.24 -5.21 16.50
CA ALA A 184 -28.15 -4.65 17.50
C ALA A 184 -27.44 -3.61 18.38
N PHE A 185 -26.19 -3.85 18.80
CA PHE A 185 -25.41 -2.88 19.55
C PHE A 185 -25.15 -1.61 18.72
N PHE A 186 -24.70 -1.74 17.47
CA PHE A 186 -24.42 -0.59 16.59
C PHE A 186 -25.66 0.22 16.21
N GLN A 187 -26.86 -0.37 16.29
CA GLN A 187 -28.12 0.36 16.14
C GLN A 187 -28.45 1.26 17.35
N THR A 188 -27.78 1.11 18.49
CA THR A 188 -27.92 2.03 19.63
C THR A 188 -27.11 3.31 19.40
N GLU A 189 -27.52 4.43 20.02
CA GLU A 189 -26.78 5.70 19.94
C GLU A 189 -25.33 5.58 20.45
N VAL A 190 -25.15 4.83 21.54
CA VAL A 190 -23.83 4.56 22.13
C VAL A 190 -23.01 3.67 21.20
N GLY A 191 -23.58 2.60 20.66
CA GLY A 191 -22.87 1.69 19.76
C GLY A 191 -22.48 2.35 18.43
N ALA A 192 -23.35 3.17 17.85
CA ALA A 192 -23.03 3.96 16.66
C ALA A 192 -21.88 4.96 16.94
N THR A 193 -21.90 5.59 18.11
CA THR A 193 -20.83 6.51 18.55
C THR A 193 -19.52 5.76 18.80
N TYR A 194 -19.60 4.60 19.46
CA TYR A 194 -18.46 3.74 19.72
C TYR A 194 -17.82 3.31 18.41
N ALA A 195 -18.58 2.73 17.46
CA ALA A 195 -18.07 2.25 16.19
C ALA A 195 -17.25 3.32 15.44
N ARG A 196 -17.82 4.53 15.28
CA ARG A 196 -17.13 5.66 14.62
C ARG A 196 -15.88 6.11 15.35
N LYS A 197 -15.94 6.25 16.68
CA LYS A 197 -14.83 6.77 17.48
C LYS A 197 -13.72 5.72 17.66
N SER A 198 -14.06 4.47 17.95
CA SER A 198 -13.08 3.42 18.21
C SER A 198 -12.20 3.16 16.98
N PHE A 199 -12.80 3.22 15.79
CA PHE A 199 -12.05 3.05 14.55
C PHE A 199 -11.04 4.19 14.34
N THR A 200 -11.48 5.44 14.51
CA THR A 200 -10.62 6.63 14.31
C THR A 200 -9.61 6.84 15.44
N MET A 201 -9.87 6.34 16.65
CA MET A 201 -8.96 6.46 17.80
C MET A 201 -7.59 5.84 17.57
N ALA A 202 -7.46 4.83 16.70
CA ALA A 202 -6.16 4.24 16.34
C ALA A 202 -5.20 5.27 15.72
N SER A 203 -5.76 6.31 15.10
CA SER A 203 -5.01 7.45 14.53
C SER A 203 -4.88 8.62 15.52
N ASP A 204 -5.13 8.45 16.82
CA ASP A 204 -4.95 9.55 17.76
C ASP A 204 -3.46 9.85 17.98
N PRO A 205 -3.01 11.13 17.91
CA PRO A 205 -1.61 11.50 18.14
C PRO A 205 -1.03 11.02 19.47
N ARG A 206 -1.87 10.81 20.49
CA ARG A 206 -1.42 10.27 21.79
C ARG A 206 -0.95 8.82 21.68
N ILE A 207 -1.55 8.01 20.80
CA ILE A 207 -1.12 6.62 20.54
C ILE A 207 0.22 6.62 19.81
N LEU A 208 0.38 7.50 18.82
CA LEU A 208 1.63 7.68 18.10
C LEU A 208 2.75 8.16 19.04
N SER A 209 2.48 9.16 19.88
CA SER A 209 3.43 9.66 20.89
C SER A 209 3.89 8.58 21.85
N ALA A 210 2.96 7.79 22.41
CA ALA A 210 3.30 6.68 23.28
C ALA A 210 4.19 5.64 22.58
N SER A 211 4.00 5.44 21.28
CA SER A 211 4.86 4.56 20.47
C SER A 211 6.26 5.15 20.29
N MET A 212 6.38 6.46 20.07
CA MET A 212 7.67 7.15 19.97
C MET A 212 8.45 7.13 21.28
N GLU A 213 7.77 7.22 22.43
CA GLU A 213 8.39 7.10 23.76
C GLU A 213 9.04 5.72 23.97
N ALA A 214 8.54 4.67 23.31
CA ALA A 214 9.11 3.34 23.37
C ALA A 214 10.35 3.16 22.46
N MET A 215 10.59 4.06 21.50
CA MET A 215 11.68 3.92 20.52
C MET A 215 13.07 3.77 21.15
N PRO A 216 13.47 4.53 22.19
CA PRO A 216 14.78 4.33 22.82
C PRO A 216 14.96 2.91 23.39
N GLN A 217 13.91 2.33 23.96
CA GLN A 217 13.95 0.96 24.50
C GLN A 217 14.05 -0.09 23.38
N ILE A 218 13.37 0.14 22.25
CA ILE A 218 13.47 -0.70 21.06
C ILE A 218 14.90 -0.64 20.50
N MET A 219 15.47 0.55 20.35
CA MET A 219 16.85 0.72 19.89
C MET A 219 17.86 0.06 20.84
N GLY A 220 17.67 0.21 22.15
CA GLY A 220 18.48 -0.51 23.15
C GLY A 220 18.35 -2.04 23.01
N SER A 221 17.15 -2.53 22.75
CA SER A 221 16.91 -3.97 22.54
C SER A 221 17.59 -4.49 21.27
N LEU A 222 17.57 -3.71 20.18
CA LEU A 222 18.29 -4.03 18.94
C LEU A 222 19.81 -4.04 19.14
N ALA A 223 20.36 -3.10 19.91
CA ALA A 223 21.78 -3.12 20.26
C ALA A 223 22.18 -4.38 21.04
N THR A 224 21.30 -4.90 21.90
CA THR A 224 21.53 -6.18 22.61
C THR A 224 21.24 -7.42 21.74
N MET A 225 20.65 -7.26 20.56
CA MET A 225 20.30 -8.38 19.68
C MET A 225 21.56 -9.06 19.13
N GLU A 226 22.58 -8.30 18.74
CA GLU A 226 23.86 -8.85 18.26
C GLU A 226 24.50 -9.77 19.30
N GLN A 227 24.49 -9.35 20.57
CA GLN A 227 25.00 -10.17 21.66
C GLN A 227 24.17 -11.46 21.82
N LYS A 228 22.84 -11.36 21.80
CA LYS A 228 21.95 -12.53 21.90
C LYS A 228 22.13 -13.50 20.73
N MET A 229 22.34 -12.98 19.52
CA MET A 229 22.63 -13.80 18.34
C MET A 229 23.99 -14.49 18.44
N ALA A 230 25.00 -13.79 18.95
CA ALA A 230 26.31 -14.37 19.22
C ALA A 230 26.22 -15.49 20.26
N GLU A 231 25.54 -15.24 21.38
CA GLU A 231 25.29 -16.23 22.44
C GLU A 231 24.53 -17.46 21.92
N ALA A 232 23.51 -17.27 21.08
CA ALA A 232 22.70 -18.35 20.51
C ALA A 232 23.45 -19.25 19.51
N SER A 233 24.63 -18.83 19.04
CA SER A 233 25.47 -19.59 18.10
C SER A 233 26.83 -19.94 18.66
N ALA A 234 27.08 -19.65 19.95
CA ALA A 234 28.38 -19.81 20.58
C ALA A 234 28.83 -21.27 20.70
N ASP A 235 27.90 -22.22 20.67
CA ASP A 235 28.13 -23.66 20.69
C ASP A 235 28.36 -24.26 19.29
N LEU A 236 28.14 -23.48 18.23
CA LEU A 236 28.36 -23.92 16.85
C LEU A 236 29.82 -23.73 16.42
N PRO A 237 30.36 -24.58 15.52
CA PRO A 237 31.66 -24.35 14.91
C PRO A 237 31.71 -23.00 14.20
N ALA A 238 32.89 -22.36 14.21
CA ALA A 238 33.11 -21.11 13.50
C ALA A 238 32.73 -21.27 12.02
N LYS A 239 32.08 -20.25 11.47
CA LYS A 239 31.79 -20.19 10.03
C LYS A 239 33.11 -20.21 9.28
N ARG A 240 33.25 -21.16 8.35
CA ARG A 240 34.44 -21.25 7.50
C ARG A 240 34.49 -20.05 6.54
N ALA A 241 35.63 -19.38 6.46
CA ALA A 241 35.83 -18.36 5.44
C ALA A 241 35.97 -19.00 4.06
N PHE A 242 35.63 -18.28 2.99
CA PHE A 242 35.81 -18.79 1.62
C PHE A 242 37.26 -19.23 1.35
N ALA A 243 38.25 -18.52 1.92
CA ALA A 243 39.66 -18.87 1.82
C ALA A 243 40.05 -20.20 2.51
N GLU A 244 39.24 -20.68 3.46
CA GLU A 244 39.45 -21.93 4.21
C GLU A 244 38.78 -23.14 3.54
N LEU A 245 38.13 -22.92 2.40
CA LEU A 245 37.58 -23.98 1.57
C LEU A 245 38.70 -24.62 0.74
N ALA A 246 38.65 -25.94 0.58
CA ALA A 246 39.53 -26.65 -0.34
C ALA A 246 39.23 -26.23 -1.79
N ASP A 247 40.19 -26.39 -2.70
CA ASP A 247 40.03 -25.97 -4.10
C ASP A 247 38.81 -26.60 -4.79
N SER A 248 38.49 -27.85 -4.45
CA SER A 248 37.28 -28.53 -4.94
C SER A 248 35.98 -27.93 -4.39
N GLU A 249 36.00 -27.44 -3.15
CA GLU A 249 34.86 -26.76 -2.52
C GLU A 249 34.70 -25.34 -3.10
N LYS A 250 35.80 -24.61 -3.31
CA LYS A 250 35.77 -23.29 -3.99
C LYS A 250 35.24 -23.41 -5.42
N ALA A 251 35.69 -24.42 -6.17
CA ALA A 251 35.18 -24.72 -7.51
C ALA A 251 33.68 -25.04 -7.49
N ARG A 252 33.21 -25.77 -6.48
CA ARG A 252 31.78 -26.05 -6.31
C ARG A 252 30.96 -24.80 -5.98
N VAL A 253 31.49 -23.89 -5.15
CA VAL A 253 30.84 -22.60 -4.88
C VAL A 253 30.78 -21.76 -6.15
N ALA A 254 31.85 -21.69 -6.93
CA ALA A 254 31.87 -20.97 -8.21
C ALA A 254 30.84 -21.53 -9.21
N GLU A 255 30.75 -22.86 -9.33
CA GLU A 255 29.74 -23.52 -10.17
C GLU A 255 28.30 -23.20 -9.72
N LEU A 256 28.03 -23.23 -8.41
CA LEU A 256 26.69 -23.01 -7.86
C LEU A 256 26.26 -21.54 -7.89
N THR A 257 27.21 -20.62 -7.75
CA THR A 257 26.93 -19.17 -7.74
C THR A 257 27.00 -18.55 -9.14
N GLY A 258 27.61 -19.25 -10.11
CA GLY A 258 27.90 -18.72 -11.44
C GLY A 258 28.96 -17.62 -11.45
N LEU A 259 29.65 -17.39 -10.33
CA LEU A 259 30.71 -16.40 -10.19
C LEU A 259 32.09 -17.07 -10.24
N GLY A 260 33.06 -16.44 -10.89
CA GLY A 260 34.44 -16.90 -10.86
C GLY A 260 35.02 -16.84 -9.45
N ILE A 261 35.93 -17.76 -9.11
CA ILE A 261 36.61 -17.77 -7.79
C ILE A 261 37.28 -16.42 -7.51
N ALA A 262 37.96 -15.85 -8.51
CA ALA A 262 38.60 -14.54 -8.40
C ALA A 262 37.60 -13.40 -8.16
N ASP A 263 36.42 -13.46 -8.78
CA ASP A 263 35.37 -12.45 -8.58
C ASP A 263 34.78 -12.52 -7.17
N ILE A 264 34.64 -13.73 -6.63
CA ILE A 264 34.19 -13.94 -5.25
C ILE A 264 35.24 -13.40 -4.28
N GLU A 265 36.53 -13.66 -4.52
CA GLU A 265 37.63 -13.18 -3.69
C GLU A 265 37.76 -11.64 -3.73
N ALA A 266 37.66 -11.01 -4.90
CA ALA A 266 37.69 -9.55 -5.06
C ALA A 266 36.53 -8.87 -4.31
N ARG A 267 35.31 -9.41 -4.43
CA ARG A 267 34.12 -8.90 -3.71
C ARG A 267 34.26 -9.03 -2.19
N LEU A 268 34.85 -10.12 -1.70
CA LEU A 268 35.12 -10.31 -0.27
C LEU A 268 36.23 -9.38 0.25
N ALA A 269 37.17 -8.96 -0.62
CA ALA A 269 38.19 -7.98 -0.31
C ALA A 269 37.68 -6.52 -0.34
N GLY A 270 36.43 -6.29 -0.77
CA GLY A 270 35.86 -4.95 -0.93
C GLY A 270 36.33 -4.23 -2.20
N GLU A 271 36.92 -4.95 -3.14
CA GLU A 271 37.32 -4.42 -4.45
C GLU A 271 36.13 -4.51 -5.40
N SER A 272 35.73 -3.38 -6.00
CA SER A 272 34.69 -3.39 -7.04
C SER A 272 35.26 -4.03 -8.31
N PRO A 273 34.52 -4.92 -8.99
CA PRO A 273 34.99 -5.52 -10.23
C PRO A 273 35.11 -4.44 -11.32
N GLU A 274 36.25 -4.41 -12.01
CA GLU A 274 36.44 -3.66 -13.27
C GLU A 274 35.67 -4.29 -14.43
#